data_AF-A0A3P6B7Q8-F1
#
_entry.id   AF-A0A3P6B7Q8-F1
#
_cell.length_a   1.000
_cell.length_b   1.000
_cell.length_c   1.000
_cell.angle_alpha   90.00
_cell.angle_beta   90.00
_cell.angle_gamma   90.00
#
_symmetry.space_group_name_H-M   'P 1'
#
loop_
_entity.id
_entity.type
_entity.pdbx_description
1 polymer ?
#
loop_
_entity_poly.entity_id
_entity_poly.type
_entity_poly.pdbx_seq_one_letter_code
_entity_poly.pdbx_strand_id
1 'polypeptide(L)'
;MAELRRLFFFTAPTSLPQFKLGSRRLSSTTRLPFPAMACVEAKSNSPDVKEPLAKLQKLDSGPFFKVKKLSEKAVLPTRGSPLSAGYDLSSAVDSKVPARGKALIPTDLSVAVPEGTYARIAPRSGLAWKHSIDVGAGVIDADYRGPVGVILFNHSDVEFEVKVGDRIAQMIIEKIVTPQVMEVEDLDATVRGEGGFGSTGV
;
A
#
# COMPACT_ATOMS: atom_id res chain seq x y z
N MET A 1 -18.89 51.97 -10.09
CA MET A 1 -19.70 50.99 -9.33
C MET A 1 -18.71 49.95 -8.77
N ALA A 2 -17.85 50.29 -7.80
CA ALA A 2 -18.13 50.30 -6.35
C ALA A 2 -18.86 49.02 -5.93
N GLU A 3 -18.16 47.98 -5.46
CA GLU A 3 -17.69 47.77 -4.07
C GLU A 3 -18.61 46.77 -3.37
N LEU A 4 -18.08 45.63 -2.90
CA LEU A 4 -18.45 45.03 -1.61
C LEU A 4 -17.46 43.90 -1.25
N ARG A 5 -16.45 44.26 -0.47
CA ARG A 5 -15.71 43.34 0.41
C ARG A 5 -16.58 43.08 1.65
N ARG A 6 -16.66 41.83 2.12
CA ARG A 6 -17.05 41.55 3.50
C ARG A 6 -16.09 40.55 4.13
N LEU A 7 -15.18 41.14 4.90
CA LEU A 7 -14.31 40.56 5.90
C LEU A 7 -15.18 40.01 7.05
N PHE A 8 -14.92 38.77 7.50
CA PHE A 8 -15.32 38.34 8.83
C PHE A 8 -14.07 37.91 9.60
N PHE A 9 -13.69 38.77 10.54
CA PHE A 9 -12.83 38.45 11.66
C PHE A 9 -13.62 37.59 12.66
N PHE A 10 -13.02 36.52 13.17
CA PHE A 10 -13.40 35.96 14.46
C PHE A 10 -12.14 35.75 15.30
N THR A 11 -12.10 36.45 16.42
CA THR A 11 -11.07 36.47 17.45
C THR A 11 -11.24 35.27 18.40
N ALA A 12 -10.11 34.65 18.78
CA ALA A 12 -10.03 33.66 19.86
C ALA A 12 -10.22 34.30 21.25
N PRO A 13 -10.53 33.49 22.28
CA PRO A 13 -9.81 33.69 23.54
C PRO A 13 -9.43 32.39 24.32
N THR A 14 -8.23 32.48 24.93
CA THR A 14 -7.85 32.12 26.32
C THR A 14 -7.81 30.68 26.88
N SER A 15 -6.55 30.22 27.08
CA SER A 15 -5.88 29.76 28.32
C SER A 15 -6.28 28.51 29.14
N LEU A 16 -5.22 27.77 29.47
CA LEU A 16 -5.02 26.52 30.25
C LEU A 16 -5.52 26.51 31.71
N PRO A 17 -5.45 25.34 32.39
CA PRO A 17 -4.39 25.20 33.40
C PRO A 17 -3.60 23.87 33.37
N GLN A 18 -2.35 23.96 33.82
CA GLN A 18 -1.37 22.88 34.02
C GLN A 18 -1.65 22.07 35.30
N PHE A 19 -1.40 20.76 35.26
CA PHE A 19 -1.27 19.90 36.45
C PHE A 19 0.18 19.42 36.60
N LYS A 20 0.80 19.73 37.74
CA LYS A 20 2.08 19.20 38.23
C LYS A 20 1.84 18.66 39.64
N LEU A 21 2.34 17.46 39.95
CA LEU A 21 2.85 16.94 41.24
C LEU A 21 2.98 15.40 41.08
N GLY A 22 3.97 14.68 41.57
CA GLY A 22 5.17 14.98 42.34
C GLY A 22 5.97 13.68 42.49
N SER A 23 7.30 13.79 42.48
CA SER A 23 8.23 12.68 42.73
C SER A 23 8.35 12.37 44.22
N ARG A 24 8.34 11.09 44.61
CA ARG A 24 8.94 10.65 45.88
C ARG A 24 9.74 9.35 45.68
N ARG A 25 11.03 9.43 45.98
CA ARG A 25 11.94 8.31 46.32
C ARG A 25 11.99 8.17 47.84
N LEU A 26 12.10 6.94 48.35
CA LEU A 26 12.74 6.53 49.62
C LEU A 26 13.08 5.03 49.45
N SER A 27 14.34 4.60 49.29
CA SER A 27 15.44 4.42 50.27
C SER A 27 15.40 3.10 51.07
N SER A 28 16.25 2.17 50.64
CA SER A 28 17.11 1.22 51.37
C SER A 28 16.96 1.01 52.90
N THR A 29 16.91 -0.26 53.35
CA THR A 29 17.64 -0.81 54.54
C THR A 29 17.58 -2.37 54.51
N THR A 30 18.64 -3.15 54.26
CA THR A 30 19.71 -3.75 55.12
C THR A 30 19.34 -4.99 55.99
N ARG A 31 19.85 -6.18 55.56
CA ARG A 31 20.44 -7.39 56.24
C ARG A 31 19.75 -8.24 57.35
N LEU A 32 19.65 -9.55 57.03
CA LEU A 32 19.75 -10.90 57.72
C LEU A 32 20.23 -11.05 59.21
N PRO A 33 20.13 -12.22 59.94
CA PRO A 33 20.10 -13.65 59.48
C PRO A 33 19.27 -14.76 60.27
N PHE A 34 19.12 -15.96 59.64
CA PHE A 34 18.97 -17.40 60.07
C PHE A 34 18.22 -17.82 61.38
N PRO A 35 17.58 -19.03 61.52
CA PRO A 35 18.11 -20.35 61.11
C PRO A 35 17.14 -21.38 60.48
N ALA A 36 17.71 -22.54 60.15
CA ALA A 36 17.21 -23.65 59.33
C ALA A 36 16.16 -24.56 59.99
N MET A 37 15.27 -25.15 59.17
CA MET A 37 14.80 -26.52 59.36
C MET A 37 14.34 -27.12 58.02
N ALA A 38 14.81 -28.34 57.75
CA ALA A 38 14.51 -29.15 56.58
C ALA A 38 13.13 -29.80 56.69
N CYS A 39 12.43 -30.01 55.56
CA CYS A 39 11.84 -31.31 55.22
C CYS A 39 11.17 -31.34 53.82
N VAL A 40 11.39 -32.47 53.14
CA VAL A 40 10.59 -33.11 52.09
C VAL A 40 10.82 -32.70 50.62
N GLU A 41 11.36 -33.68 49.89
CA GLU A 41 11.51 -33.77 48.44
C GLU A 41 10.18 -33.72 47.69
N ALA A 42 10.15 -32.96 46.60
CA ALA A 42 9.27 -33.23 45.47
C ALA A 42 10.06 -33.03 44.17
N LYS A 43 10.42 -34.15 43.54
CA LYS A 43 10.99 -34.18 42.18
C LYS A 43 9.94 -33.66 41.19
N SER A 44 10.27 -32.61 40.45
CA SER A 44 9.64 -32.33 39.17
C SER A 44 10.71 -32.00 38.12
N ASN A 45 11.03 -33.02 37.33
CA ASN A 45 11.76 -32.89 36.07
C ASN A 45 10.87 -32.10 35.10
N SER A 46 11.31 -30.91 34.70
CA SER A 46 10.76 -30.20 33.54
C SER A 46 11.93 -29.89 32.59
N PRO A 47 12.00 -30.54 31.41
CA PRO A 47 13.05 -30.25 30.45
C PRO A 47 12.77 -28.91 29.76
N ASP A 48 13.81 -28.08 29.74
CA ASP A 48 13.94 -26.81 29.05
C ASP A 48 13.76 -27.04 27.53
N VAL A 49 12.55 -26.83 27.01
CA VAL A 49 12.26 -26.90 25.57
C VAL A 49 12.76 -25.61 24.94
N LYS A 50 14.02 -25.61 24.51
CA LYS A 50 14.50 -24.64 23.52
C LYS A 50 13.83 -24.96 22.19
N GLU A 51 12.82 -24.17 21.84
CA GLU A 51 12.30 -24.14 20.48
C GLU A 51 13.45 -23.85 19.51
N PRO A 52 13.69 -24.69 18.49
CA PRO A 52 14.63 -24.35 17.45
C PRO A 52 13.99 -23.26 16.60
N LEU A 53 14.52 -22.04 16.72
CA LEU A 53 14.22 -20.91 15.84
C LEU A 53 14.33 -21.41 14.39
N ALA A 54 13.19 -21.58 13.74
CA ALA A 54 13.13 -22.09 12.38
C ALA A 54 14.03 -21.22 11.49
N LYS A 55 15.12 -21.80 10.99
CA LYS A 55 15.98 -21.19 9.99
C LYS A 55 15.09 -20.89 8.79
N LEU A 56 14.67 -19.63 8.65
CA LEU A 56 14.07 -19.10 7.43
C LEU A 56 15.06 -19.41 6.30
N GLN A 57 14.68 -20.39 5.48
CA GLN A 57 15.44 -20.75 4.30
C GLN A 57 15.56 -19.48 3.44
N LYS A 58 16.80 -19.07 3.16
CA LYS A 58 17.11 -18.03 2.19
C LYS A 58 16.53 -18.51 0.85
N LEU A 59 15.32 -18.07 0.52
CA LEU A 59 14.77 -18.23 -0.81
C LEU A 59 15.72 -17.50 -1.77
N ASP A 60 16.06 -18.16 -2.87
CA ASP A 60 16.92 -17.64 -3.92
C ASP A 60 16.57 -16.20 -4.27
N SER A 61 17.62 -15.38 -4.37
CA SER A 61 17.59 -13.92 -4.50
C SER A 61 17.14 -13.42 -5.87
N GLY A 62 16.07 -14.00 -6.42
CA GLY A 62 15.36 -13.45 -7.57
C GLY A 62 14.53 -12.22 -7.18
N PRO A 63 14.10 -11.39 -8.15
CA PRO A 63 13.15 -10.31 -7.90
C PRO A 63 11.87 -10.91 -7.31
N PHE A 64 11.48 -10.44 -6.12
CA PHE A 64 10.30 -10.95 -5.41
C PHE A 64 9.09 -10.04 -5.60
N PHE A 65 7.91 -10.65 -5.71
CA PHE A 65 6.64 -9.97 -5.55
C PHE A 65 5.94 -10.52 -4.31
N LYS A 66 5.98 -9.78 -3.21
CA LYS A 66 5.40 -10.20 -1.92
C LYS A 66 4.00 -9.63 -1.80
N VAL A 67 3.06 -10.49 -1.39
CA VAL A 67 1.65 -10.12 -1.25
C VAL A 67 1.16 -10.57 0.13
N LYS A 68 0.52 -9.66 0.86
CA LYS A 68 -0.18 -9.92 2.12
C LYS A 68 -1.67 -9.76 1.91
N LYS A 69 -2.45 -10.80 2.22
CA LYS A 69 -3.91 -10.71 2.29
C LYS A 69 -4.32 -9.95 3.55
N LEU A 70 -5.26 -9.03 3.41
CA LEU A 70 -5.85 -8.25 4.50
C LEU A 70 -7.21 -8.82 4.94
N SER A 71 -7.83 -9.66 4.10
CA SER A 71 -9.08 -10.35 4.39
C SER A 71 -9.11 -11.74 3.74
N GLU A 72 -10.12 -12.54 4.10
CA GLU A 72 -10.37 -13.86 3.49
C GLU A 72 -10.87 -13.75 2.03
N LYS A 73 -11.49 -12.62 1.67
CA LYS A 73 -12.01 -12.36 0.32
C LYS A 73 -10.89 -12.03 -0.67
N ALA A 74 -9.72 -11.66 -0.17
CA ALA A 74 -8.57 -11.33 -1.00
C ALA A 74 -8.10 -12.56 -1.82
N VAL A 75 -7.98 -12.36 -3.13
CA VAL A 75 -7.48 -13.39 -4.07
C VAL A 75 -6.01 -13.09 -4.38
N LEU A 76 -5.16 -14.12 -4.38
CA LEU A 76 -3.76 -13.92 -4.77
C LEU A 76 -3.67 -13.56 -6.26
N PRO A 77 -2.86 -12.56 -6.65
CA PRO A 77 -2.72 -12.20 -8.05
C PRO A 77 -2.15 -13.38 -8.86
N THR A 78 -2.70 -13.59 -10.06
CA THR A 78 -2.33 -14.71 -10.93
C THR A 78 -1.94 -14.23 -12.32
N ARG A 79 -1.06 -14.97 -12.99
CA ARG A 79 -0.68 -14.68 -14.38
C ARG A 79 -1.58 -15.46 -15.34
N GLY A 80 -2.04 -14.79 -16.39
CA GLY A 80 -2.88 -15.41 -17.41
C GLY A 80 -2.13 -16.36 -18.34
N SER A 81 -0.82 -16.17 -18.50
CA SER A 81 0.06 -17.05 -19.30
C SER A 81 1.51 -16.96 -18.82
N PRO A 82 2.40 -17.88 -19.23
CA PRO A 82 3.82 -17.87 -18.80
C PRO A 82 4.59 -16.60 -19.18
N LEU A 83 4.13 -15.84 -20.18
CA LEU A 83 4.73 -14.59 -20.66
C LEU A 83 3.80 -13.37 -20.48
N SER A 84 2.68 -13.49 -19.76
CA SER A 84 1.81 -12.34 -19.48
C SER A 84 2.56 -11.26 -18.70
N ALA A 85 2.44 -10.01 -19.11
CA ALA A 85 3.10 -8.90 -18.44
C ALA A 85 2.54 -8.64 -17.03
N GLY A 86 1.22 -8.79 -16.87
CA GLY A 86 0.53 -8.47 -15.63
C GLY A 86 0.09 -9.69 -14.82
N TYR A 87 -0.14 -9.42 -13.52
CA TYR A 87 -0.84 -10.28 -12.58
C TYR A 87 -2.28 -9.77 -12.43
N ASP A 88 -3.28 -10.58 -12.76
CA ASP A 88 -4.69 -10.23 -12.60
C ASP A 88 -5.01 -9.92 -11.12
N LEU A 89 -5.66 -8.78 -10.88
CA LEU A 89 -6.18 -8.36 -9.58
C LEU A 89 -7.69 -8.58 -9.52
N SER A 90 -8.15 -9.19 -8.44
CA SER A 90 -9.58 -9.42 -8.20
C SER A 90 -10.17 -8.43 -7.20
N SER A 91 -11.47 -8.15 -7.34
CA SER A 91 -12.23 -7.41 -6.33
C SER A 91 -12.41 -8.23 -5.06
N ALA A 92 -12.25 -7.60 -3.90
CA ALA A 92 -12.60 -8.18 -2.60
C ALA A 92 -14.04 -7.85 -2.15
N VAL A 93 -14.77 -7.02 -2.91
CA VAL A 93 -16.11 -6.54 -2.57
C VAL A 93 -17.07 -6.60 -3.77
N ASP A 94 -18.36 -6.69 -3.48
CA ASP A 94 -19.37 -6.38 -4.49
C ASP A 94 -19.48 -4.86 -4.61
N SER A 95 -19.48 -4.36 -5.85
CA SER A 95 -19.50 -2.94 -6.13
C SER A 95 -20.10 -2.65 -7.50
N LYS A 96 -20.29 -1.38 -7.80
CA LYS A 96 -20.82 -0.87 -9.06
C LYS A 96 -19.98 0.31 -9.50
N VAL A 97 -19.64 0.35 -10.77
CA VAL A 97 -19.02 1.52 -11.41
C VAL A 97 -20.11 2.26 -12.17
N PRO A 98 -20.58 3.42 -11.67
CA PRO A 98 -21.69 4.14 -12.30
C PRO A 98 -21.37 4.47 -13.76
N ALA A 99 -22.41 4.51 -14.61
CA ALA A 99 -22.28 5.01 -15.98
C ALA A 99 -21.65 6.40 -16.00
N ARG A 100 -20.70 6.64 -16.89
CA ARG A 100 -19.91 7.89 -16.96
C ARG A 100 -19.24 8.28 -15.63
N GLY A 101 -19.03 7.32 -14.74
CA GLY A 101 -18.55 7.52 -13.38
C GLY A 101 -17.25 6.81 -13.08
N LYS A 102 -16.92 6.75 -11.79
CA LYS A 102 -15.74 6.08 -11.26
C LYS A 102 -16.01 5.40 -9.93
N ALA A 103 -15.29 4.34 -9.64
CA ALA A 103 -15.32 3.67 -8.33
C ALA A 103 -13.91 3.24 -7.91
N LEU A 104 -13.66 3.29 -6.61
CA LEU A 104 -12.47 2.68 -6.01
C LEU A 104 -12.85 1.29 -5.53
N ILE A 105 -12.22 0.26 -6.10
CA ILE A 105 -12.50 -1.13 -5.80
C ILE A 105 -11.36 -1.73 -4.97
N PRO A 106 -11.59 -2.06 -3.68
CA PRO A 106 -10.60 -2.72 -2.84
C PRO A 106 -10.23 -4.12 -3.34
N THR A 107 -8.93 -4.44 -3.27
CA THR A 107 -8.42 -5.81 -3.52
C THR A 107 -8.19 -6.59 -2.22
N ASP A 108 -8.18 -5.91 -1.08
CA ASP A 108 -7.75 -6.42 0.24
C ASP A 108 -6.34 -7.04 0.21
N LEU A 109 -5.46 -6.50 -0.62
CA LEU A 109 -4.05 -6.87 -0.68
C LEU A 109 -3.17 -5.70 -0.24
N SER A 110 -2.08 -6.01 0.45
CA SER A 110 -0.91 -5.14 0.53
C SER A 110 0.24 -5.82 -0.20
N VAL A 111 1.08 -5.03 -0.86
CA VAL A 111 2.16 -5.55 -1.70
C VAL A 111 3.51 -4.97 -1.32
N ALA A 112 4.57 -5.70 -1.68
CA ALA A 112 5.92 -5.16 -1.73
C ALA A 112 6.58 -5.66 -3.02
N VAL A 113 7.01 -4.71 -3.85
CA VAL A 113 7.66 -4.95 -5.13
C VAL A 113 9.17 -4.72 -5.03
N PRO A 114 9.98 -5.22 -5.98
CA PRO A 114 11.42 -5.00 -5.95
C PRO A 114 11.79 -3.51 -6.04
N GLU A 115 12.90 -3.12 -5.42
CA GLU A 115 13.49 -1.80 -5.62
C GLU A 115 13.87 -1.58 -7.10
N GLY A 116 13.82 -0.33 -7.57
CA GLY A 116 13.99 0.00 -8.98
C GLY A 116 12.79 -0.37 -9.85
N THR A 117 11.65 -0.67 -9.22
CA THR A 117 10.38 -0.92 -9.91
C THR A 117 9.23 -0.19 -9.21
N TYR A 118 8.11 -0.07 -9.90
CA TYR A 118 6.81 0.25 -9.29
C TYR A 118 5.75 -0.72 -9.83
N ALA A 119 4.65 -0.86 -9.11
CA ALA A 119 3.51 -1.64 -9.58
C ALA A 119 2.53 -0.73 -10.31
N ARG A 120 2.39 -0.91 -11.63
CA ARG A 120 1.35 -0.24 -12.41
C ARG A 120 0.07 -1.06 -12.44
N ILE A 121 -1.04 -0.50 -12.00
CA ILE A 121 -2.37 -1.06 -12.22
C ILE A 121 -2.80 -0.66 -13.64
N ALA A 122 -2.99 -1.66 -14.50
CA ALA A 122 -3.31 -1.52 -15.91
C ALA A 122 -4.69 -2.10 -16.24
N PRO A 123 -5.40 -1.56 -17.25
CA PRO A 123 -6.69 -2.07 -17.68
C PRO A 123 -6.56 -3.47 -18.32
N ARG A 124 -7.64 -4.25 -18.23
CA ARG A 124 -7.78 -5.52 -18.95
C ARG A 124 -8.50 -5.26 -20.27
N SER A 125 -7.92 -5.68 -21.38
CA SER A 125 -8.46 -5.41 -22.73
C SER A 125 -9.91 -5.87 -22.91
N GLY A 126 -10.28 -7.00 -22.30
CA GLY A 126 -11.65 -7.51 -22.35
C GLY A 126 -12.68 -6.60 -21.69
N LEU A 127 -12.33 -5.95 -20.57
CA LEU A 127 -13.21 -5.01 -19.86
C LEU A 127 -13.28 -3.67 -20.59
N ALA A 128 -12.14 -3.21 -21.12
CA ALA A 128 -12.08 -1.99 -21.92
C ALA A 128 -12.96 -2.09 -23.18
N TRP A 129 -12.86 -3.20 -23.93
CA TRP A 129 -13.65 -3.37 -25.15
C TRP A 129 -15.14 -3.62 -24.91
N LYS A 130 -15.48 -4.51 -23.97
CA LYS A 130 -16.88 -4.96 -23.79
C LYS A 130 -17.72 -4.04 -22.91
N HIS A 131 -17.09 -3.34 -21.98
CA HIS A 131 -17.77 -2.56 -20.94
C HIS A 131 -17.28 -1.11 -20.84
N SER A 132 -16.37 -0.69 -21.73
CA SER A 132 -15.76 0.66 -21.71
C SER A 132 -15.12 1.01 -20.37
N ILE A 133 -14.51 0.01 -19.73
CA ILE A 133 -13.83 0.17 -18.43
C ILE A 133 -12.36 0.50 -18.63
N ASP A 134 -11.91 1.56 -17.99
CA ASP A 134 -10.50 1.95 -17.92
C ASP A 134 -10.01 2.02 -16.46
N VAL A 135 -8.70 2.06 -16.27
CA VAL A 135 -8.05 2.16 -14.96
C VAL A 135 -7.41 3.54 -14.80
N GLY A 136 -7.76 4.22 -13.71
CA GLY A 136 -7.20 5.50 -13.31
C GLY A 136 -6.02 5.38 -12.35
N ALA A 137 -5.20 6.44 -12.29
CA ALA A 137 -4.02 6.58 -11.45
C ALA A 137 -3.02 5.42 -11.63
N GLY A 138 -3.19 4.34 -10.86
CA GLY A 138 -2.51 3.08 -11.08
C GLY A 138 -1.03 3.04 -10.73
N VAL A 139 -0.44 4.08 -10.12
CA VAL A 139 0.95 4.06 -9.65
C VAL A 139 0.98 3.57 -8.19
N ILE A 140 1.53 2.38 -7.95
CA ILE A 140 1.77 1.84 -6.62
C ILE A 140 3.29 1.83 -6.36
N ASP A 141 3.72 2.69 -5.45
CA ASP A 141 5.13 2.87 -5.10
C ASP A 141 5.72 1.64 -4.39
N ALA A 142 7.03 1.44 -4.54
CA ALA A 142 7.73 0.28 -3.98
C ALA A 142 7.74 0.24 -2.44
N ASP A 143 7.60 1.40 -1.79
CA ASP A 143 7.54 1.57 -0.35
C ASP A 143 6.10 1.59 0.21
N TYR A 144 5.08 1.56 -0.66
CA TYR A 144 3.69 1.49 -0.22
C TYR A 144 3.37 0.14 0.44
N ARG A 145 2.81 0.17 1.64
CA ARG A 145 2.38 -1.03 2.41
C ARG A 145 0.90 -1.01 2.80
N GLY A 146 0.17 0.00 2.35
CA GLY A 146 -1.26 0.11 2.59
C GLY A 146 -2.09 -0.87 1.74
N PRO A 147 -3.43 -0.79 1.83
CA PRO A 147 -4.33 -1.57 0.99
C PRO A 147 -4.27 -1.08 -0.47
N VAL A 148 -4.16 -2.02 -1.42
CA VAL A 148 -4.20 -1.74 -2.85
C VAL A 148 -5.65 -1.63 -3.30
N GLY A 149 -5.99 -0.49 -3.89
CA GLY A 149 -7.29 -0.25 -4.51
C GLY A 149 -7.15 0.01 -6.01
N VAL A 150 -8.14 -0.43 -6.78
CA VAL A 150 -8.22 -0.22 -8.22
C VAL A 150 -9.23 0.88 -8.50
N ILE A 151 -8.79 1.98 -9.12
CA ILE A 151 -9.71 3.03 -9.56
C ILE A 151 -10.20 2.66 -10.96
N LEU A 152 -11.49 2.32 -11.09
CA LEU A 152 -12.12 2.06 -12.36
C LEU A 152 -12.87 3.28 -12.85
N PHE A 153 -12.70 3.62 -14.12
CA PHE A 153 -13.53 4.55 -14.86
C PHE A 153 -14.46 3.79 -15.79
N ASN A 154 -15.71 4.21 -15.86
CA ASN A 154 -16.69 3.67 -16.79
C ASN A 154 -17.03 4.73 -17.82
N HIS A 155 -16.57 4.51 -19.05
CA HIS A 155 -16.82 5.40 -20.19
C HIS A 155 -18.07 5.00 -21.00
N SER A 156 -18.89 4.07 -20.51
CA SER A 156 -20.18 3.74 -21.11
C SER A 156 -21.34 4.48 -20.43
N ASP A 157 -22.51 4.36 -21.04
CA ASP A 157 -23.79 4.85 -20.50
C ASP A 157 -24.55 3.79 -19.69
N VAL A 158 -23.89 2.66 -19.38
CA VAL A 158 -24.48 1.54 -18.62
C VAL A 158 -23.66 1.29 -17.36
N GLU A 159 -24.31 1.04 -16.23
CA GLU A 159 -23.62 0.67 -15.00
C GLU A 159 -22.86 -0.65 -15.16
N PHE A 160 -21.64 -0.73 -14.63
CA PHE A 160 -20.85 -1.95 -14.63
C PHE A 160 -20.84 -2.57 -13.22
N GLU A 161 -21.39 -3.77 -13.10
CA GLU A 161 -21.37 -4.54 -11.85
C GLU A 161 -20.02 -5.25 -11.67
N VAL A 162 -19.50 -5.17 -10.45
CA VAL A 162 -18.28 -5.86 -10.01
C VAL A 162 -18.65 -6.78 -8.86
N LYS A 163 -18.33 -8.07 -8.97
CA LYS A 163 -18.56 -9.04 -7.89
C LYS A 163 -17.26 -9.42 -7.20
N VAL A 164 -17.36 -9.89 -5.96
CA VAL A 164 -16.22 -10.49 -5.25
C VAL A 164 -15.58 -11.59 -6.12
N GLY A 165 -14.27 -11.52 -6.29
CA GLY A 165 -13.49 -12.46 -7.10
C GLY A 165 -13.31 -12.08 -8.56
N ASP A 166 -14.12 -11.14 -9.10
CA ASP A 166 -13.98 -10.70 -10.49
C ASP A 166 -12.63 -10.04 -10.72
N ARG A 167 -11.96 -10.44 -11.82
CA ARG A 167 -10.68 -9.88 -12.23
C ARG A 167 -10.90 -8.54 -12.91
N ILE A 168 -10.60 -7.44 -12.22
CA ILE A 168 -10.97 -6.08 -12.62
C ILE A 168 -9.81 -5.30 -13.27
N ALA A 169 -8.57 -5.65 -12.95
CA ALA A 169 -7.38 -5.01 -13.48
C ALA A 169 -6.21 -6.00 -13.51
N GLN A 170 -5.06 -5.57 -13.99
CA GLN A 170 -3.82 -6.34 -13.90
C GLN A 170 -2.70 -5.45 -13.35
N MET A 171 -1.85 -6.00 -12.49
CA MET A 171 -0.67 -5.33 -11.95
C MET A 171 0.56 -5.70 -12.78
N ILE A 172 1.25 -4.72 -13.32
CA ILE A 172 2.51 -4.88 -14.07
C ILE A 172 3.63 -4.32 -13.20
N ILE A 173 4.71 -5.09 -13.03
CA ILE A 173 5.89 -4.63 -12.30
C ILE A 173 6.83 -3.96 -13.30
N GLU A 174 6.82 -2.64 -13.33
CA GLU A 174 7.57 -1.84 -14.30
C GLU A 174 8.89 -1.36 -13.72
N LYS A 175 9.97 -1.56 -14.50
CA LYS A 175 11.30 -1.07 -14.14
C LYS A 175 11.38 0.44 -14.35
N ILE A 176 11.98 1.12 -13.40
CA ILE A 176 12.20 2.56 -13.43
C ILE A 176 13.63 2.90 -13.01
N VAL A 177 14.03 4.12 -13.31
CA VAL A 177 15.20 4.77 -12.71
C VAL A 177 14.71 5.99 -11.93
N THR A 178 15.32 6.26 -10.78
CA THR A 178 15.00 7.41 -9.92
C THR A 178 16.24 8.31 -9.79
N PRO A 179 16.64 9.02 -10.87
CA PRO A 179 17.81 9.90 -10.83
C PRO A 179 17.55 11.15 -9.98
N GLN A 180 18.63 11.81 -9.56
CA GLN A 180 18.53 13.17 -9.03
C GLN A 180 18.16 14.13 -10.16
N VAL A 181 17.29 15.11 -9.87
CA VAL A 181 16.95 16.16 -10.81
C VAL A 181 18.13 17.15 -10.89
N MET A 182 18.58 17.45 -12.10
CA MET A 182 19.63 18.43 -12.37
C MET A 182 19.07 19.56 -13.23
N GLU A 183 19.09 20.77 -12.70
CA GLU A 183 18.72 22.00 -13.44
C GLU A 183 19.88 22.44 -14.34
N VAL A 184 19.58 22.85 -15.57
CA VAL A 184 20.55 23.29 -16.59
C VAL A 184 20.01 24.50 -17.34
N GLU A 185 20.91 25.30 -17.94
CA GLU A 185 20.50 26.48 -18.73
C GLU A 185 19.84 26.08 -20.07
N ASP A 186 20.37 25.06 -20.74
CA ASP A 186 19.87 24.56 -22.03
C ASP A 186 20.02 23.02 -22.14
N LEU A 187 19.21 22.41 -23.00
CA LEU A 187 19.27 20.98 -23.36
C LEU A 187 19.93 20.77 -24.73
N ASP A 188 20.46 19.57 -24.97
CA ASP A 188 21.03 19.20 -26.26
C ASP A 188 19.98 19.12 -27.38
N ALA A 189 20.37 19.53 -28.59
CA ALA A 189 19.48 19.46 -29.74
C ALA A 189 19.29 18.01 -30.20
N THR A 190 18.04 17.61 -30.45
CA THR A 190 17.70 16.29 -31.01
C THR A 190 16.98 16.42 -32.34
N VAL A 191 16.96 15.35 -33.14
CA VAL A 191 16.19 15.29 -34.40
C VAL A 191 14.70 15.56 -34.18
N ARG A 192 14.15 15.18 -33.01
CA ARG A 192 12.74 15.43 -32.68
C ARG A 192 12.47 16.88 -32.28
N GLY A 193 13.42 17.55 -31.64
CA GLY A 193 13.28 18.92 -31.15
C GLY A 193 11.99 19.13 -30.35
N GLU A 194 11.23 20.17 -30.70
CA GLU A 194 9.96 20.54 -30.08
C GLU A 194 8.73 19.75 -30.61
N GLY A 195 8.94 18.76 -31.49
CA GLY A 195 7.84 17.99 -32.11
C GLY A 195 7.09 17.07 -31.13
N GLY A 196 5.81 17.36 -30.89
CA GLY A 196 4.89 16.57 -30.08
C GLY A 196 3.44 16.56 -30.60
N PHE A 197 2.51 15.90 -29.90
CA PHE A 197 1.06 15.96 -30.18
C PHE A 197 0.64 15.61 -31.61
N GLY A 198 1.17 14.52 -32.17
CA GLY A 198 0.86 14.11 -33.56
C GLY A 198 1.77 14.74 -34.61
N SER A 199 2.92 15.28 -34.22
CA SER A 199 3.92 15.85 -35.13
C SER A 199 4.47 14.89 -36.20
N THR A 200 4.23 13.59 -36.06
CA THR A 200 4.61 12.55 -37.04
C THR A 200 3.47 12.10 -37.96
N GLY A 201 2.29 12.73 -37.89
CA GLY A 201 1.11 12.39 -38.68
C GLY A 201 0.04 11.61 -37.91
N VAL A 202 -1.03 11.28 -38.63
CA VAL A 202 -2.16 10.42 -38.21
C VAL A 202 -2.00 9.03 -38.80
#